data_AF-A0AAP5U1X5-F1
#
_entry.id   AF-A0AAP5U1X5-F1
#
_cell.length_a   1.000
_cell.length_b   1.000
_cell.length_c   1.000
_cell.angle_alpha   90.00
_cell.angle_beta   90.00
_cell.angle_gamma   90.00
#
_symmetry.space_group_name_H-M   'P 1'
#
loop_
_entity.id
_entity.type
_entity.pdbx_description
1 polymer ?
#
loop_
_entity_poly.entity_id
_entity_poly.type
_entity_poly.pdbx_seq_one_letter_code
_entity_poly.pdbx_strand_id
1 'polypeptide(L)'
;MIETFVFSSEDIFLKEDQTNIQQLLEYLKSRKQQIGMVFYDQEKMNQILLNDHLTDYLDFTIKGKETEIIPQELVDFLQVELTYQKVNYISDSLEKVKKAEEFGFKSIYLAENCYKKTVTCQAFQDFEQLHLGVIENRFDTLM
;
A
#
# COMPACT_ATOMS: atom_id res chain seq x y z
N MET A 1 -15.32 3.49 -11.30
CA MET A 1 -14.12 2.67 -11.59
C MET A 1 -13.24 2.73 -10.36
N ILE A 2 -12.92 1.58 -9.79
CA ILE A 2 -12.42 1.38 -8.43
C ILE A 2 -10.91 1.71 -8.37
N GLU A 3 -10.44 2.28 -7.25
CA GLU A 3 -9.01 2.44 -6.97
C GLU A 3 -8.48 1.23 -6.21
N THR A 4 -7.22 0.88 -6.48
CA THR A 4 -6.56 -0.29 -5.90
C THR A 4 -5.36 0.16 -5.07
N PHE A 5 -5.23 -0.37 -3.86
CA PHE A 5 -4.12 -0.13 -2.96
C PHE A 5 -3.31 -1.41 -2.82
N VAL A 6 -2.02 -1.35 -3.11
CA VAL A 6 -1.13 -2.52 -3.06
C VAL A 6 -0.05 -2.29 -2.03
N PHE A 7 -0.02 -3.12 -1.00
CA PHE A 7 1.06 -3.16 -0.02
C PHE A 7 2.22 -3.99 -0.57
N SER A 8 3.43 -3.44 -0.52
CA SER A 8 4.62 -4.02 -1.15
C SER A 8 5.29 -5.16 -0.39
N SER A 9 4.83 -5.46 0.83
CA SER A 9 5.37 -6.51 1.71
C SER A 9 4.42 -6.75 2.87
N GLU A 10 4.41 -7.99 3.38
CA GLU A 10 3.82 -8.39 4.65
C GLU A 10 4.44 -7.63 5.84
N ASP A 11 5.71 -7.25 5.75
CA ASP A 11 6.42 -6.55 6.82
C ASP A 11 5.80 -5.18 7.17
N ILE A 12 5.05 -4.57 6.25
CA ILE A 12 4.34 -3.31 6.50
C ILE A 12 3.31 -3.50 7.62
N PHE A 13 2.61 -4.64 7.64
CA PHE A 13 1.60 -4.91 8.66
C PHE A 13 2.23 -5.37 9.97
N LEU A 14 3.42 -5.98 9.92
CA LEU A 14 4.10 -6.49 11.12
C LEU A 14 4.87 -5.41 11.89
N LYS A 15 5.24 -4.30 11.25
CA LYS A 15 5.95 -3.18 11.88
C LYS A 15 5.03 -2.15 12.51
N GLU A 16 3.75 -2.12 12.11
CA GLU A 16 2.76 -1.14 12.57
C GLU A 16 1.83 -1.71 13.66
N ASP A 17 1.19 -0.80 14.40
CA ASP A 17 0.14 -1.18 15.34
C ASP A 17 -1.06 -1.81 14.61
N GLN A 18 -1.51 -2.98 15.07
CA GLN A 18 -2.58 -3.74 14.41
C GLN A 18 -3.90 -2.96 14.35
N THR A 19 -4.20 -2.14 15.36
CA THR A 19 -5.41 -1.30 15.38
C THR A 19 -5.39 -0.30 14.25
N ASN A 20 -4.24 0.32 13.98
CA ASN A 20 -4.10 1.32 12.93
C ASN A 20 -4.20 0.69 11.53
N ILE A 21 -3.58 -0.48 11.34
CA ILE A 21 -3.71 -1.26 10.10
C ILE A 21 -5.19 -1.62 9.88
N GLN A 22 -5.89 -2.13 10.89
CA GLN A 22 -7.31 -2.46 10.76
C GLN A 22 -8.17 -1.24 10.38
N GLN A 23 -7.99 -0.10 11.06
CA GLN A 23 -8.73 1.13 10.75
C GLN A 23 -8.51 1.62 9.31
N LEU A 24 -7.27 1.54 8.81
CA LEU A 24 -6.95 1.84 7.42
C LEU A 24 -7.73 0.92 6.48
N LEU A 25 -7.67 -0.39 6.71
CA LEU A 25 -8.31 -1.37 5.85
C LEU A 25 -9.84 -1.22 5.86
N GLU A 26 -10.45 -1.00 7.03
CA GLU A 26 -11.89 -0.69 7.17
C GLU A 26 -12.28 0.55 6.35
N TYR A 27 -11.48 1.61 6.42
CA TYR A 27 -11.71 2.83 5.65
C TYR A 27 -11.61 2.61 4.13
N LEU A 28 -10.59 1.88 3.67
CA LEU A 28 -10.45 1.56 2.24
C LEU A 28 -11.66 0.73 1.76
N LYS A 29 -12.09 -0.27 2.54
CA LYS A 29 -13.26 -1.09 2.19
C LYS A 29 -14.57 -0.30 2.25
N SER A 30 -14.74 0.63 3.20
CA SER A 30 -15.95 1.48 3.27
C SER A 30 -16.11 2.35 2.01
N ARG A 31 -15.00 2.68 1.34
CA ARG A 31 -14.95 3.39 0.07
C ARG A 31 -14.99 2.48 -1.16
N LYS A 32 -15.16 1.17 -0.96
CA LYS A 32 -15.17 0.14 -2.01
C LYS A 32 -13.88 0.13 -2.83
N GLN A 33 -12.75 0.47 -2.21
CA GLN A 33 -11.43 0.36 -2.83
C GLN A 33 -10.96 -1.10 -2.76
N GLN A 34 -10.21 -1.51 -3.77
CA GLN A 34 -9.57 -2.82 -3.78
C GLN A 34 -8.27 -2.77 -2.99
N ILE A 35 -7.97 -3.85 -2.28
CA ILE A 35 -6.78 -3.96 -1.43
C ILE A 35 -6.02 -5.22 -1.84
N GLY A 36 -4.75 -5.05 -2.17
CA GLY A 36 -3.84 -6.12 -2.52
C GLY A 36 -2.58 -6.09 -1.67
N MET A 37 -1.92 -7.25 -1.58
CA MET A 37 -0.62 -7.36 -0.92
C MET A 37 0.33 -8.22 -1.75
N VAL A 38 1.59 -7.79 -1.84
CA VAL A 38 2.70 -8.65 -2.22
C VAL A 38 3.30 -9.23 -0.94
N PHE A 39 3.51 -10.54 -0.90
CA PHE A 39 4.19 -11.19 0.22
C PHE A 39 5.39 -12.03 -0.24
N TYR A 40 6.41 -12.16 0.60
CA TYR A 40 7.65 -12.88 0.27
C TYR A 40 7.91 -14.07 1.22
N ASP A 41 7.45 -13.99 2.46
CA ASP A 41 7.54 -15.04 3.46
C ASP A 41 6.15 -15.60 3.80
N GLN A 42 5.96 -16.91 3.56
CA GLN A 42 4.70 -17.58 3.81
C GLN A 42 4.37 -17.67 5.30
N GLU A 43 5.35 -17.85 6.17
CA GLU A 43 5.12 -17.97 7.61
C GLU A 43 4.68 -16.63 8.19
N LYS A 44 5.33 -15.53 7.79
CA LYS A 44 4.90 -14.18 8.16
C LYS A 44 3.53 -13.84 7.60
N MET A 45 3.26 -14.21 6.35
CA MET A 45 1.94 -14.01 5.76
C MET A 45 0.88 -14.76 6.59
N ASN A 46 1.13 -16.02 6.94
CA ASN A 46 0.22 -16.79 7.79
C ASN A 46 0.01 -16.13 9.17
N GLN A 47 1.03 -15.51 9.76
CA GLN A 47 0.87 -14.76 11.01
C GLN A 47 -0.10 -13.58 10.84
N ILE A 48 0.00 -12.83 9.74
CA ILE A 48 -0.96 -11.76 9.40
C ILE A 48 -2.36 -12.32 9.18
N LEU A 49 -2.50 -13.48 8.54
CA LEU A 49 -3.81 -14.09 8.29
C LEU A 49 -4.49 -14.56 9.58
N LEU A 50 -3.70 -14.99 10.56
CA LEU A 50 -4.19 -15.50 11.84
C LEU A 50 -4.50 -14.38 12.84
N ASN A 51 -3.86 -13.22 12.71
CA ASN A 51 -4.11 -12.06 13.55
C ASN A 51 -5.26 -11.21 12.96
N ASP A 52 -6.27 -10.93 13.78
CA ASP A 52 -7.29 -9.89 13.56
C ASP A 52 -8.09 -9.92 12.24
N HIS A 53 -8.19 -11.09 11.59
CA HIS A 53 -8.97 -11.27 10.36
C HIS A 53 -8.56 -10.33 9.21
N LEU A 54 -7.30 -9.88 9.18
CA LEU A 54 -6.81 -8.93 8.16
C LEU A 54 -6.96 -9.46 6.73
N THR A 55 -7.01 -10.79 6.56
CA THR A 55 -7.31 -11.47 5.30
C THR A 55 -8.63 -11.06 4.67
N ASP A 56 -9.65 -10.78 5.49
CA ASP A 56 -11.00 -10.46 5.00
C ASP A 56 -11.05 -9.11 4.27
N TYR A 57 -10.02 -8.27 4.49
CA TYR A 57 -9.86 -7.00 3.80
C TYR A 57 -9.11 -7.14 2.48
N LEU A 58 -8.24 -8.13 2.33
CA LEU A 58 -7.43 -8.33 1.12
C LEU A 58 -8.28 -8.95 0.00
N ASP A 59 -8.43 -8.23 -1.11
CA ASP A 59 -9.09 -8.73 -2.31
C ASP A 59 -8.18 -9.67 -3.12
N PHE A 60 -6.86 -9.51 -2.99
CA PHE A 60 -5.87 -10.40 -3.61
C PHE A 60 -4.51 -10.37 -2.91
N THR A 61 -3.73 -11.42 -3.15
CA THR A 61 -2.33 -11.52 -2.71
C THR A 61 -1.45 -12.06 -3.83
N ILE A 62 -0.25 -11.52 -4.00
CA ILE A 62 0.74 -11.99 -4.97
C ILE A 62 2.00 -12.44 -4.25
N LYS A 63 2.48 -13.64 -4.54
CA LYS A 63 3.74 -14.12 -3.97
C LYS A 63 4.92 -13.56 -4.76
N GLY A 64 5.71 -12.72 -4.10
CA GLY A 64 6.96 -12.23 -4.65
C GLY A 64 8.08 -13.28 -4.55
N LYS A 65 9.05 -13.18 -5.46
CA LYS A 65 10.23 -14.06 -5.50
C LYS A 65 11.45 -13.41 -4.84
N GLU A 66 11.64 -12.12 -5.08
CA GLU A 66 12.77 -11.33 -4.60
C GLU A 66 12.26 -10.01 -4.04
N THR A 67 12.70 -9.68 -2.83
CA THR A 67 12.22 -8.53 -2.07
C THR A 67 12.46 -7.21 -2.79
N GLU A 68 13.42 -7.08 -3.69
CA GLU A 68 13.76 -5.84 -4.38
C GLU A 68 13.00 -5.65 -5.70
N ILE A 69 12.23 -6.66 -6.11
CA ILE A 69 11.57 -6.73 -7.41
C ILE A 69 10.06 -6.70 -7.25
N ILE A 70 9.41 -5.82 -8.02
CA ILE A 70 7.95 -5.83 -8.16
C ILE A 70 7.59 -7.05 -9.02
N PRO A 71 6.75 -7.98 -8.52
CA PRO A 71 6.42 -9.18 -9.26
C PRO A 71 5.75 -8.83 -10.59
N GLN A 72 6.24 -9.37 -11.71
CA GLN A 72 5.62 -9.16 -13.02
C GLN A 72 4.15 -9.60 -13.03
N GLU A 73 3.83 -10.66 -12.29
CA GLU A 73 2.45 -11.14 -12.10
C GLU A 73 1.52 -10.05 -11.54
N LEU A 74 2.00 -9.19 -10.63
CA LEU A 74 1.23 -8.06 -10.13
C LEU A 74 0.97 -7.03 -11.22
N VAL A 75 1.99 -6.71 -12.02
CA VAL A 75 1.90 -5.74 -13.12
C VAL A 75 0.92 -6.22 -14.18
N ASP A 76 1.00 -7.50 -14.54
CA ASP A 76 0.11 -8.13 -15.52
C ASP A 76 -1.33 -8.20 -14.97
N PHE A 77 -1.50 -8.54 -13.69
CA PHE A 77 -2.81 -8.58 -13.03
C PHE A 77 -3.50 -7.21 -13.01
N LEU A 78 -2.75 -6.12 -12.83
CA LEU A 78 -3.27 -4.76 -12.69
C LEU A 78 -3.10 -3.89 -13.94
N GLN A 79 -2.78 -4.50 -15.10
CA GLN A 79 -2.40 -3.77 -16.31
C GLN A 79 -3.46 -2.73 -16.73
N VAL A 80 -4.74 -3.06 -16.55
CA VAL A 80 -5.86 -2.16 -16.88
C VAL A 80 -5.91 -1.00 -15.88
N GLU A 81 -5.87 -1.27 -14.58
CA GLU A 81 -5.91 -0.27 -13.51
C GLU A 81 -4.70 0.68 -13.56
N LEU A 82 -3.52 0.15 -13.90
CA LEU A 82 -2.28 0.90 -14.09
C LEU A 82 -2.38 1.89 -15.26
N THR A 83 -3.02 1.50 -16.36
CA THR A 83 -3.23 2.37 -17.53
C THR A 83 -3.98 3.65 -17.16
N TYR A 84 -4.90 3.57 -16.19
CA TYR A 84 -5.66 4.72 -15.70
C TYR A 84 -5.03 5.38 -14.46
N GLN A 85 -3.82 4.98 -14.07
CA GLN A 85 -3.15 5.39 -12.84
C GLN A 85 -4.10 5.31 -11.64
N LYS A 86 -4.66 4.12 -11.37
CA LYS A 86 -5.56 3.89 -10.23
C LYS A 86 -5.01 2.94 -9.19
N VAL A 87 -3.75 2.56 -9.34
CA VAL A 87 -3.07 1.69 -8.39
C VAL A 87 -2.13 2.52 -7.53
N ASN A 88 -2.43 2.61 -6.24
CA ASN A 88 -1.55 3.20 -5.25
C ASN A 88 -0.63 2.10 -4.69
N TYR A 89 0.69 2.27 -4.85
CA TYR A 89 1.68 1.28 -4.41
C TYR A 89 2.36 1.76 -3.13
N ILE A 90 2.17 1.02 -2.04
CA ILE A 90 2.59 1.42 -0.71
C ILE A 90 3.83 0.61 -0.30
N SER A 91 4.94 1.30 0.01
CA SER A 91 6.18 0.62 0.37
C SER A 91 7.05 1.38 1.36
N ASP A 92 7.72 0.65 2.25
CA ASP A 92 8.76 1.17 3.13
C ASP A 92 10.16 1.20 2.50
N SER A 93 10.28 0.85 1.21
CA SER A 93 11.51 0.91 0.44
C SER A 93 11.44 1.97 -0.66
N LEU A 94 12.34 2.95 -0.58
CA LEU A 94 12.43 4.01 -1.58
C LEU A 94 12.77 3.47 -2.98
N GLU A 95 13.56 2.39 -3.05
CA GLU A 95 13.89 1.73 -4.30
C GLU A 95 12.64 1.11 -4.95
N LYS A 96 11.78 0.45 -4.15
CA LYS A 96 10.53 -0.12 -4.65
C LYS A 96 9.56 0.94 -5.13
N VAL A 97 9.41 2.04 -4.38
CA VAL A 97 8.56 3.19 -4.75
C VAL A 97 8.97 3.74 -6.12
N LYS A 98 10.27 3.96 -6.34
CA LYS A 98 10.80 4.44 -7.63
C LYS A 98 10.54 3.46 -8.76
N LYS A 99 10.83 2.17 -8.55
CA LYS A 99 10.52 1.13 -9.56
C LYS A 99 9.03 1.08 -9.88
N ALA A 100 8.16 1.23 -8.88
CA ALA A 100 6.71 1.23 -9.09
C ALA A 100 6.25 2.41 -9.97
N GLU A 101 6.86 3.59 -9.85
CA GLU A 101 6.56 4.73 -10.72
C GLU A 101 6.87 4.42 -12.19
N GLU A 102 7.93 3.66 -12.48
CA GLU A 102 8.29 3.21 -13.84
C GLU A 102 7.21 2.33 -14.48
N PHE A 103 6.43 1.60 -13.67
CA PHE A 103 5.30 0.78 -14.10
C PHE A 103 3.96 1.53 -14.10
N GLY A 104 3.95 2.83 -13.80
CA GLY A 104 2.74 3.66 -13.79
C GLY A 104 1.92 3.60 -12.51
N PHE A 105 2.47 3.03 -11.43
CA PHE A 105 1.85 3.10 -10.11
C PHE A 105 1.95 4.51 -9.53
N LYS A 106 1.01 4.82 -8.66
CA LYS A 106 1.06 6.00 -7.78
C LYS A 106 1.71 5.60 -6.48
N SER A 107 3.00 5.85 -6.34
CA SER A 107 3.78 5.31 -5.22
C SER A 107 3.63 6.14 -3.94
N ILE A 108 3.52 5.46 -2.80
CA ILE A 108 3.40 6.01 -1.45
C ILE A 108 4.54 5.43 -0.62
N TYR A 109 5.37 6.28 -0.02
CA TYR A 109 6.57 5.88 0.72
C TYR A 109 6.35 5.89 2.23
N LEU A 110 6.53 4.74 2.87
CA LEU A 110 6.44 4.56 4.32
C LEU A 110 7.83 4.72 4.94
N ALA A 111 8.06 5.76 5.72
CA ALA A 111 9.29 5.82 6.49
C ALA A 111 9.09 6.52 7.83
N GLU A 112 9.69 5.93 8.86
CA GLU A 112 9.71 6.47 10.22
C GLU A 112 10.27 7.90 10.28
N ASN A 113 11.18 8.27 9.36
CA ASN A 113 11.96 9.51 9.39
C ASN A 113 11.39 10.68 8.57
N CYS A 114 10.18 10.55 8.03
CA CYS A 114 9.69 11.48 7.02
C CYS A 114 9.30 12.89 7.52
N TYR A 115 9.32 13.12 8.84
CA TYR A 115 9.25 14.43 9.48
C TYR A 115 10.52 15.27 9.29
N LYS A 116 11.63 14.64 8.89
CA LYS A 116 12.92 15.33 8.74
C LYS A 116 12.93 16.04 7.39
N LYS A 117 12.92 17.38 7.44
CA LYS A 117 12.95 18.36 6.31
C LYS A 117 13.86 18.03 5.13
N THR A 118 14.83 17.13 5.29
CA THR A 118 15.83 16.76 4.28
C THR A 118 15.37 15.69 3.30
N VAL A 119 14.24 15.01 3.54
CA VAL A 119 13.69 14.01 2.63
C VAL A 119 12.28 14.44 2.26
N THR A 120 12.04 14.75 0.98
CA THR A 120 10.67 14.91 0.42
C THR A 120 10.00 13.54 0.38
N CYS A 121 9.61 13.05 1.55
CA CYS A 121 8.73 11.91 1.64
C CYS A 121 7.30 12.34 1.36
N GLN A 122 6.54 11.53 0.62
CA GLN A 122 5.11 11.43 0.86
C GLN A 122 4.95 10.54 2.11
N ALA A 123 5.14 11.15 3.27
CA ALA A 123 5.27 10.49 4.55
C ALA A 123 3.98 9.78 4.99
N PHE A 124 4.11 8.55 5.45
CA PHE A 124 3.10 7.84 6.24
C PHE A 124 3.13 8.22 7.73
N GLN A 125 3.73 9.35 8.10
CA GLN A 125 3.54 9.89 9.45
C GLN A 125 2.16 10.47 9.68
N ASP A 126 1.34 10.48 8.62
CA ASP A 126 -0.10 10.52 8.72
C ASP A 126 -0.69 9.15 9.07
N PHE A 127 -0.05 8.31 9.89
CA PHE A 127 -0.68 7.11 10.47
C PHE A 127 -1.39 7.44 11.79
N GLU A 128 -0.82 8.31 12.64
CA GLU A 128 -1.60 8.99 13.68
C GLU A 128 -2.50 10.09 13.08
N GLN A 129 -2.15 10.63 11.91
CA GLN A 129 -2.98 11.56 11.13
C GLN A 129 -3.62 10.90 9.90
N LEU A 130 -3.96 9.61 10.00
CA LEU A 130 -4.78 8.92 8.98
C LEU A 130 -6.23 9.41 9.01
N HIS A 131 -6.49 10.45 9.79
CA HIS A 131 -7.44 11.50 9.41
C HIS A 131 -6.93 12.29 8.18
N LEU A 132 -7.26 11.77 7.00
CA LEU A 132 -7.69 12.56 5.84
C LEU A 132 -6.66 13.42 5.07
N GLY A 133 -5.40 13.59 5.51
CA GLY A 133 -4.47 14.54 4.85
C GLY A 133 -3.87 14.11 3.50
N VAL A 134 -3.48 12.84 3.33
CA VAL A 134 -2.74 12.40 2.11
C VAL A 134 -3.64 12.15 0.89
N ILE A 135 -4.96 12.16 1.08
CA ILE A 135 -5.91 12.16 -0.05
C ILE A 135 -6.29 13.59 -0.47
N GLU A 136 -5.94 14.62 0.32
CA GLU A 136 -6.46 15.99 0.11
C GLU A 136 -5.88 16.68 -1.14
N ASN A 137 -4.59 16.49 -1.46
CA ASN A 137 -4.01 17.03 -2.71
C ASN A 137 -4.43 16.27 -3.99
N ARG A 138 -5.37 15.33 -3.90
CA ARG A 138 -6.10 14.75 -5.05
C ARG A 138 -7.59 15.08 -5.08
N PHE A 139 -8.09 15.87 -4.11
CA PHE A 139 -9.47 16.36 -4.08
C PHE A 139 -9.60 17.86 -4.38
N ASP A 140 -8.63 18.46 -5.09
CA ASP A 140 -8.72 19.82 -5.66
C ASP A 140 -9.92 20.07 -6.61
N THR A 141 -10.88 19.14 -6.72
CA THR A 141 -12.04 19.24 -7.64
C THR A 141 -13.39 18.83 -7.05
N LEU A 142 -13.54 18.71 -5.72
CA LEU A 142 -14.87 18.65 -5.09
C LEU A 142 -15.10 19.83 -4.13
N MET A 143 -15.22 21.01 -4.75
CA MET A 143 -15.66 22.32 -4.23
C MET A 143 -14.72 23.09 -3.31
#